data_AF-A0A8J6BV10-F1
#
_entry.id   AF-A0A8J6BV10-F1
#
_cell.length_a   1.000
_cell.length_b   1.000
_cell.length_c   1.000
_cell.angle_alpha   90.00
_cell.angle_beta   90.00
_cell.angle_gamma   90.00
#
_symmetry.space_group_name_H-M   'P 1'
#
loop_
_entity.id
_entity.type
_entity.pdbx_description
1 polymer ?
#
loop_
_entity_poly.entity_id
_entity_poly.type
_entity_poly.pdbx_seq_one_letter_code
_entity_poly.pdbx_strand_id
1 'polypeptide(L)'
;MVFELDSDKLERLTSLPGNSRQYLHDFEPEKLQVVIKVDEHYDMEVPTLLALKDSPHVLPVVDTGFFDRDPAFMAPLVNCTPFADICQAHSSVQFRYVSHLLQAVCYMHDHGVVHCDIKPDNFLFSKSQKGYLIDFGSAMRKPANGDDRWAIQLRFVSEYRGTHGYLPPRAVLRVPCLALSDYCCTRHLQARAHDGRGSFRHFLCRDTCIGHLLLRCSHFDALLRSPQVPLCREGD
;
A
#
# COMPACT_ATOMS: atom_id res chain seq x y z
N MET A 1 7.68 -12.62 -23.28
CA MET A 1 9.07 -13.05 -23.03
C MET A 1 9.24 -13.05 -21.52
N VAL A 2 10.05 -13.95 -20.99
CA VAL A 2 10.32 -14.06 -19.56
C VAL A 2 11.81 -13.79 -19.43
N PHE A 3 12.23 -12.89 -18.54
CA PHE A 3 13.66 -12.66 -18.35
C PHE A 3 14.30 -13.81 -17.56
N GLU A 4 15.56 -14.08 -17.83
CA GLU A 4 16.42 -14.97 -17.05
C GLU A 4 17.74 -14.25 -16.79
N LEU A 5 18.07 -14.04 -15.52
CA LEU A 5 19.27 -13.32 -15.09
C LEU A 5 20.01 -14.10 -13.99
N ASP A 6 21.33 -13.94 -13.96
CA ASP A 6 22.22 -14.53 -12.96
C ASP A 6 22.81 -13.44 -12.04
N SER A 7 22.99 -13.74 -10.76
CA SER A 7 23.47 -12.78 -9.74
C SER A 7 24.89 -12.27 -9.95
N ASP A 8 25.73 -13.00 -10.68
CA ASP A 8 27.14 -12.67 -10.91
C ASP A 8 27.36 -11.31 -11.60
N LYS A 9 26.29 -10.68 -12.11
CA LYS A 9 26.35 -9.47 -12.93
C LYS A 9 25.64 -8.26 -12.32
N LEU A 10 25.05 -8.37 -11.11
CA LEU A 10 24.11 -7.37 -10.62
C LEU A 10 24.41 -6.92 -9.19
N GLU A 11 24.24 -5.61 -8.95
CA GLU A 11 24.45 -4.99 -7.64
C GLU A 11 23.25 -5.28 -6.73
N ARG A 12 23.52 -5.86 -5.56
CA ARG A 12 22.49 -6.10 -4.54
C ARG A 12 22.19 -4.82 -3.76
N LEU A 13 20.91 -4.47 -3.68
CA LEU A 13 20.40 -3.34 -2.91
C LEU A 13 19.99 -3.82 -1.52
N THR A 14 20.61 -3.25 -0.48
CA THR A 14 20.34 -3.61 0.93
C THR A 14 19.55 -2.56 1.69
N SER A 15 19.42 -1.36 1.13
CA SER A 15 18.80 -0.19 1.77
C SER A 15 17.39 0.13 1.26
N LEU A 16 16.89 -0.63 0.28
CA LEU A 16 15.55 -0.41 -0.24
C LEU A 16 14.49 -1.00 0.69
N PRO A 17 13.34 -0.32 0.83
CA PRO A 17 12.20 -0.81 1.60
C PRO A 17 11.60 -2.12 1.02
N GLY A 18 10.96 -2.90 1.90
CA GLY A 18 10.40 -4.23 1.61
C GLY A 18 11.28 -5.38 2.12
N ASN A 19 10.70 -6.56 2.32
CA ASN A 19 11.38 -7.70 2.96
C ASN A 19 12.15 -8.64 2.00
N SER A 20 12.28 -8.26 0.72
CA SER A 20 12.75 -9.12 -0.36
C SER A 20 14.21 -8.86 -0.76
N ARG A 21 14.81 -9.82 -1.48
CA ARG A 21 16.13 -9.62 -2.11
C ARG A 21 15.94 -8.75 -3.35
N GLN A 22 16.66 -7.63 -3.41
CA GLN A 22 16.51 -6.63 -4.46
C GLN A 22 17.86 -6.36 -5.15
N TYR A 23 17.84 -6.23 -6.47
CA TYR A 23 19.03 -6.02 -7.31
C TYR A 23 18.79 -4.91 -8.33
N LEU A 24 19.79 -4.08 -8.60
CA LEU A 24 19.72 -3.03 -9.61
C LEU A 24 20.04 -3.59 -11.00
N HIS A 25 19.23 -3.24 -12.00
CA HIS A 25 19.45 -3.60 -13.39
C HIS A 25 19.05 -2.45 -14.33
N ASP A 26 19.79 -2.27 -15.43
CA ASP A 26 19.45 -1.34 -16.50
C ASP A 26 18.63 -2.09 -17.56
N PHE A 27 17.34 -1.75 -17.67
CA PHE A 27 16.43 -2.37 -18.62
C PHE A 27 16.57 -1.70 -20.00
N GLU A 28 17.18 -2.43 -20.93
CA GLU A 28 17.34 -2.05 -22.34
C GLU A 28 16.12 -2.51 -23.17
N PRO A 29 15.68 -1.77 -24.21
CA PRO A 29 16.33 -0.61 -24.85
C PRO A 29 15.98 0.76 -24.24
N GLU A 30 15.16 0.79 -23.20
CA GLU A 30 14.59 2.04 -22.66
C GLU A 30 15.52 2.76 -21.67
N LYS A 31 16.66 2.15 -21.31
CA LYS A 31 17.58 2.61 -20.26
C LYS A 31 16.87 2.94 -18.96
N LEU A 32 15.85 2.14 -18.62
CA LEU A 32 15.10 2.31 -17.39
C LEU A 32 15.82 1.58 -16.26
N GLN A 33 16.15 2.29 -15.19
CA GLN A 33 16.65 1.63 -13.98
C GLN A 33 15.51 0.87 -13.31
N VAL A 34 15.68 -0.44 -13.18
CA VAL A 34 14.71 -1.34 -12.55
C VAL A 34 15.34 -2.04 -11.35
N VAL A 35 14.47 -2.41 -10.42
CA VAL A 35 14.77 -3.30 -9.32
C VAL A 35 14.24 -4.68 -9.68
N ILE A 36 15.11 -5.67 -9.65
CA ILE A 36 14.71 -7.08 -9.69
C ILE A 36 14.42 -7.50 -8.26
N LYS A 37 13.19 -7.90 -8.00
CA LYS A 37 12.72 -8.36 -6.71
C LYS A 37 12.51 -9.87 -6.73
N VAL A 38 13.23 -10.56 -5.85
CA VAL A 38 13.08 -11.99 -5.57
C VAL A 38 12.39 -12.13 -4.21
N ASP A 39 11.15 -12.61 -4.22
CA ASP A 39 10.27 -12.65 -3.06
C ASP A 39 9.75 -14.07 -2.80
N GLU A 40 9.75 -14.51 -1.55
CA GLU A 40 9.20 -15.81 -1.14
C GLU A 40 7.66 -15.87 -1.27
N HIS A 41 7.01 -14.71 -1.28
CA HIS A 41 5.58 -14.54 -1.48
C HIS A 41 5.23 -14.18 -2.94
N TYR A 42 6.10 -14.46 -3.90
CA TYR A 42 5.91 -14.15 -5.33
C TYR A 42 4.53 -14.57 -5.85
N ASP A 43 4.08 -15.78 -5.51
CA ASP A 43 2.80 -16.35 -5.93
C ASP A 43 1.57 -15.57 -5.42
N MET A 44 1.74 -14.80 -4.35
CA MET A 44 0.70 -13.90 -3.83
C MET A 44 0.87 -12.48 -4.36
N GLU A 45 2.09 -11.97 -4.35
CA GLU A 45 2.38 -10.57 -4.65
C GLU A 45 2.17 -10.26 -6.14
N VAL A 46 2.81 -11.00 -7.05
CA VAL A 46 2.80 -10.66 -8.48
C VAL A 46 1.40 -10.75 -9.10
N PRO A 47 0.60 -11.80 -8.85
CA PRO A 47 -0.78 -11.83 -9.34
C PRO A 47 -1.64 -10.69 -8.79
N THR A 48 -1.36 -10.21 -7.57
CA THR A 48 -2.06 -9.07 -6.98
C THR A 48 -1.64 -7.76 -7.64
N LEU A 49 -0.34 -7.53 -7.82
CA LEU A 49 0.17 -6.35 -8.53
C LEU A 49 -0.36 -6.28 -9.97
N LEU A 50 -0.36 -7.40 -10.70
CA LEU A 50 -0.90 -7.48 -12.05
C LEU A 50 -2.41 -7.22 -12.11
N ALA A 51 -3.16 -7.65 -11.09
CA ALA A 51 -4.60 -7.33 -10.98
C ALA A 51 -4.86 -5.85 -10.68
N LEU A 52 -3.87 -5.13 -10.14
CA LEU A 52 -3.95 -3.71 -9.77
C LEU A 52 -3.18 -2.78 -10.72
N LYS A 53 -2.73 -3.30 -11.87
CA LYS A 53 -1.80 -2.61 -12.80
C LYS A 53 -2.27 -1.24 -13.31
N ASP A 54 -3.58 -0.99 -13.35
CA ASP A 54 -4.13 0.27 -13.85
C ASP A 54 -4.19 1.35 -12.75
N SER A 55 -3.78 1.03 -11.51
CA SER A 55 -3.63 1.99 -10.43
C SER A 55 -2.38 2.86 -10.64
N PRO A 56 -2.49 4.20 -10.59
CA PRO A 56 -1.32 5.09 -10.65
C PRO A 56 -0.47 5.07 -9.36
N HIS A 57 -0.98 4.44 -8.29
CA HIS A 57 -0.41 4.45 -6.94
C HIS A 57 -0.17 3.05 -6.36
N VAL A 58 -0.18 2.01 -7.19
CA VAL A 58 0.37 0.69 -6.88
C VAL A 58 1.62 0.50 -7.72
N LEU A 59 2.65 -0.14 -7.18
CA LEU A 59 3.91 -0.35 -7.90
C LEU A 59 3.69 -1.17 -9.17
N PRO A 60 4.04 -0.65 -10.36
CA PRO A 60 3.87 -1.38 -11.59
C PRO A 60 4.92 -2.51 -11.72
N VAL A 61 4.48 -3.64 -12.26
CA VAL A 61 5.36 -4.72 -12.71
C VAL A 61 5.79 -4.40 -14.14
N VAL A 62 7.10 -4.27 -14.36
CA VAL A 62 7.71 -4.05 -15.69
C VAL A 62 7.76 -5.37 -16.46
N ASP A 63 8.31 -6.41 -15.85
CA ASP A 63 8.41 -7.74 -16.43
C ASP A 63 8.49 -8.82 -15.35
N THR A 64 8.22 -10.08 -15.70
CA THR A 64 8.33 -11.24 -14.81
C THR A 64 9.30 -12.27 -15.35
N GLY A 65 9.95 -13.00 -14.46
CA GLY A 65 10.88 -14.06 -14.84
C GLY A 65 11.63 -14.69 -13.71
N PHE A 66 12.88 -15.04 -13.97
CA PHE A 66 13.71 -15.81 -13.06
C PHE A 66 15.04 -15.12 -12.81
N PHE A 67 15.46 -15.18 -11.55
CA PHE A 67 16.76 -14.71 -11.10
C PHE A 67 17.45 -15.83 -10.32
N ASP A 68 18.59 -16.33 -10.80
CA ASP A 68 19.24 -17.53 -10.26
C ASP A 68 18.27 -18.73 -10.08
N ARG A 69 17.32 -18.90 -11.02
CA ARG A 69 16.21 -19.89 -11.00
C ARG A 69 15.07 -19.62 -10.02
N ASP A 70 15.18 -18.61 -9.17
CA ASP A 70 14.08 -18.19 -8.30
C ASP A 70 13.11 -17.28 -9.07
N PRO A 71 11.78 -17.45 -8.92
CA PRO A 71 10.80 -16.52 -9.47
C PRO A 71 11.06 -15.08 -9.01
N ALA A 72 11.04 -14.16 -9.97
CA ALA A 72 11.38 -12.77 -9.76
C ALA A 72 10.55 -11.85 -10.67
N PHE A 73 10.43 -10.58 -10.28
CA PHE A 73 9.83 -9.57 -11.13
C PHE A 73 10.65 -8.28 -11.13
N MET A 74 10.53 -7.52 -12.21
CA MET A 74 11.13 -6.20 -12.36
C MET A 74 10.11 -5.13 -12.04
N ALA A 75 10.53 -4.09 -11.32
CA ALA A 75 9.76 -2.89 -11.07
C ALA A 75 10.64 -1.64 -11.25
N PRO A 76 10.09 -0.46 -11.52
CA PRO A 76 10.89 0.76 -11.66
C PRO A 76 11.63 1.08 -10.35
N LEU A 77 12.89 1.51 -10.45
CA LEU A 77 13.61 2.04 -9.30
C LEU A 77 12.98 3.37 -8.86
N VAL A 78 12.44 3.42 -7.63
CA VAL A 78 11.85 4.64 -7.07
C VAL A 78 12.78 5.25 -6.04
N ASN A 79 13.35 6.43 -6.36
CA ASN A 79 14.15 7.22 -5.43
C ASN A 79 13.26 7.90 -4.38
N CYS A 80 13.14 7.26 -3.22
CA CYS A 80 12.19 7.64 -2.18
C CYS A 80 12.74 8.68 -1.20
N THR A 81 11.82 9.47 -0.65
CA THR A 81 12.06 10.32 0.52
C THR A 81 11.72 9.51 1.78
N PRO A 82 12.62 9.43 2.78
CA PRO A 82 12.34 8.76 4.04
C PRO A 82 11.10 9.32 4.73
N PHE A 83 10.29 8.45 5.33
CA PHE A 83 9.03 8.85 5.96
C PHE A 83 9.21 9.91 7.08
N ALA A 84 10.32 9.84 7.82
CA ALA A 84 10.65 10.83 8.85
C ALA A 84 10.79 12.25 8.28
N ASP A 85 11.34 12.38 7.08
CA ASP A 85 11.50 13.66 6.39
C ASP A 85 10.15 14.16 5.87
N ILE A 86 9.29 13.26 5.39
CA ILE A 86 7.91 13.59 4.98
C ILE A 86 7.13 14.17 6.17
N CYS A 87 7.29 13.61 7.36
CA CYS A 87 6.66 14.13 8.59
C CYS A 87 7.13 15.53 8.98
N GLN A 88 8.31 15.96 8.52
CA GLN A 88 8.88 17.29 8.78
C GLN A 88 8.70 18.26 7.61
N ALA A 89 8.29 17.75 6.44
CA ALA A 89 8.07 18.54 5.24
C ALA A 89 6.85 19.47 5.38
N HIS A 90 6.71 20.37 4.41
CA HIS A 90 5.55 21.26 4.31
C HIS A 90 4.23 20.46 4.24
N SER A 91 3.15 21.01 4.79
CA SER A 91 1.83 20.36 4.85
C SER A 91 1.31 19.89 3.50
N SER A 92 1.66 20.59 2.41
CA SER A 92 1.34 20.21 1.04
C SER A 92 1.98 18.89 0.60
N VAL A 93 3.19 18.57 1.08
CA VAL A 93 3.88 17.32 0.77
C VAL A 93 3.25 16.16 1.56
N GLN A 94 3.00 16.38 2.85
CA GLN A 94 2.27 15.43 3.70
C GLN A 94 0.88 15.12 3.13
N PHE A 95 0.18 16.15 2.64
CA PHE A 95 -1.11 16.02 1.98
C PHE A 95 -1.03 15.08 0.76
N ARG A 96 -0.05 15.29 -0.13
CA ARG A 96 0.10 14.46 -1.33
C ARG A 96 0.44 13.02 -1.00
N TYR A 97 1.29 12.80 0.00
CA TYR A 97 1.59 11.46 0.49
C TYR A 97 0.32 10.72 0.91
N VAL A 98 -0.47 11.33 1.80
CA VAL A 98 -1.71 10.73 2.32
C VAL A 98 -2.72 10.54 1.19
N SER A 99 -2.84 11.52 0.29
CA SER A 99 -3.75 11.43 -0.86
C SER A 99 -3.42 10.25 -1.76
N HIS A 100 -2.15 10.09 -2.17
CA HIS A 100 -1.72 8.97 -3.01
C HIS A 100 -1.90 7.61 -2.32
N LEU A 101 -1.59 7.54 -1.02
CA LEU A 101 -1.81 6.32 -0.24
C LEU A 101 -3.29 5.94 -0.20
N LEU A 102 -4.18 6.90 0.08
CA LEU A 102 -5.62 6.66 0.07
C LEU A 102 -6.13 6.29 -1.32
N GLN A 103 -5.59 6.88 -2.39
CA GLN A 103 -5.93 6.50 -3.76
C GLN A 103 -5.55 5.04 -4.08
N ALA A 104 -4.35 4.59 -3.67
CA ALA A 104 -3.94 3.19 -3.81
C ALA A 104 -4.89 2.25 -3.05
N VAL A 105 -5.21 2.62 -1.80
CA VAL A 105 -6.07 1.83 -0.90
C VAL A 105 -7.49 1.71 -1.43
N CYS A 106 -8.09 2.82 -1.88
CA CYS A 106 -9.42 2.80 -2.47
C CYS A 106 -9.44 1.94 -3.74
N TYR A 107 -8.44 2.11 -4.60
CA TYR A 107 -8.34 1.35 -5.84
C TYR A 107 -8.25 -0.15 -5.57
N MET A 108 -7.36 -0.60 -4.67
CA MET A 108 -7.22 -2.02 -4.37
C MET A 108 -8.49 -2.61 -3.76
N HIS A 109 -9.20 -1.84 -2.94
CA HIS A 109 -10.47 -2.24 -2.33
C HIS A 109 -11.58 -2.43 -3.36
N ASP A 110 -11.70 -1.52 -4.32
CA ASP A 110 -12.65 -1.62 -5.42
C ASP A 110 -12.37 -2.87 -6.30
N HIS A 111 -11.14 -3.39 -6.25
CA HIS A 111 -10.72 -4.64 -6.92
C HIS A 111 -10.76 -5.87 -6.00
N GLY A 112 -11.36 -5.75 -4.80
CA GLY A 112 -11.52 -6.85 -3.85
C GLY A 112 -10.20 -7.34 -3.24
N VAL A 113 -9.19 -6.47 -3.15
CA VAL A 113 -7.88 -6.77 -2.54
C VAL A 113 -7.78 -6.04 -1.20
N VAL A 114 -7.26 -6.71 -0.16
CA VAL A 114 -6.90 -6.11 1.12
C VAL A 114 -5.41 -6.34 1.34
N HIS A 115 -4.64 -5.29 1.67
CA HIS A 115 -3.18 -5.38 1.73
C HIS A 115 -2.68 -6.10 3.00
N CYS A 116 -3.35 -5.90 4.13
CA CYS A 116 -3.03 -6.52 5.44
C CYS A 116 -1.70 -6.10 6.11
N ASP A 117 -0.90 -5.21 5.51
CA ASP A 117 0.36 -4.73 6.11
C ASP A 117 0.67 -3.28 5.68
N ILE A 118 -0.32 -2.39 5.76
CA ILE A 118 -0.10 -0.98 5.40
C ILE A 118 0.71 -0.27 6.50
N LYS A 119 1.93 0.09 6.15
CA LYS A 119 2.88 0.86 6.99
C LYS A 119 3.71 1.80 6.11
N PRO A 120 4.43 2.79 6.68
CA PRO A 120 5.17 3.76 5.87
C PRO A 120 6.26 3.10 5.01
N ASP A 121 6.89 2.04 5.51
CA ASP A 121 7.88 1.25 4.78
C ASP A 121 7.31 0.60 3.52
N ASN A 122 6.00 0.33 3.48
CA ASN A 122 5.33 -0.26 2.33
C ASN A 122 4.70 0.79 1.40
N PHE A 123 5.03 2.08 1.58
CA PHE A 123 4.57 3.14 0.69
C PHE A 123 5.73 4.03 0.24
N LEU A 124 6.16 3.81 -0.99
CA LEU A 124 7.23 4.57 -1.63
C LEU A 124 6.72 5.97 -1.98
N PHE A 125 7.49 7.00 -1.66
CA PHE A 125 7.16 8.37 -2.05
C PHE A 125 8.38 9.06 -2.65
N SER A 126 8.33 9.34 -3.95
CA SER A 126 9.47 9.87 -4.70
C SER A 126 9.73 11.35 -4.39
N LYS A 127 10.94 11.82 -4.72
CA LYS A 127 11.27 13.26 -4.72
C LYS A 127 10.38 14.08 -5.68
N SER A 128 9.84 13.45 -6.72
CA SER A 128 8.83 14.03 -7.61
C SER A 128 7.41 14.02 -7.02
N GLN A 129 7.28 13.66 -5.73
CA GLN A 129 6.04 13.61 -4.96
C GLN A 129 5.01 12.61 -5.52
N LYS A 130 5.47 11.51 -6.14
CA LYS A 130 4.62 10.40 -6.61
C LYS A 130 4.72 9.23 -5.63
N GLY A 131 3.56 8.69 -5.24
CA GLY A 131 3.45 7.63 -4.24
C GLY A 131 3.08 6.28 -4.85
N TYR A 132 3.63 5.19 -4.32
CA TYR A 132 3.33 3.81 -4.72
C TYR A 132 3.23 2.88 -3.51
N LEU A 133 2.12 2.16 -3.38
CA LEU A 133 1.95 1.05 -2.45
C LEU A 133 2.70 -0.18 -2.98
N ILE A 134 3.47 -0.82 -2.10
CA ILE A 134 4.33 -1.98 -2.40
C ILE A 134 4.10 -3.12 -1.40
N ASP A 135 4.68 -4.29 -1.69
CA ASP A 135 4.74 -5.44 -0.77
C ASP A 135 3.37 -6.08 -0.49
N PHE A 136 2.78 -6.63 -1.55
CA PHE A 136 1.52 -7.37 -1.47
C PHE A 136 1.70 -8.84 -1.07
N GLY A 137 2.86 -9.23 -0.52
CA GLY A 137 3.12 -10.62 -0.10
C GLY A 137 2.16 -11.12 0.98
N SER A 138 1.60 -10.21 1.77
CA SER A 138 0.59 -10.50 2.81
C SER A 138 -0.87 -10.30 2.36
N ALA A 139 -1.08 -9.85 1.12
CA ALA A 139 -2.39 -9.42 0.66
C ALA A 139 -3.40 -10.58 0.58
N MET A 140 -4.67 -10.24 0.78
CA MET A 140 -5.81 -11.14 0.61
C MET A 140 -6.68 -10.65 -0.53
N ARG A 141 -7.18 -11.60 -1.33
CA ARG A 141 -8.05 -11.32 -2.47
C ARG A 141 -9.41 -11.95 -2.27
N LYS A 142 -10.48 -11.24 -2.65
CA LYS A 142 -11.82 -11.79 -2.71
C LYS A 142 -11.80 -12.99 -3.68
N PRO A 143 -12.27 -14.18 -3.26
CA PRO A 143 -12.26 -15.34 -4.13
C PRO A 143 -13.25 -15.14 -5.29
N ALA A 144 -12.86 -15.60 -6.48
CA ALA A 144 -13.60 -15.40 -7.72
C ALA A 144 -14.99 -16.09 -7.72
N ASN A 145 -15.21 -17.05 -6.83
CA ASN A 145 -16.48 -17.76 -6.66
C ASN A 145 -17.57 -16.94 -5.95
N GLY A 146 -17.28 -15.69 -5.56
CA GLY A 146 -18.24 -14.83 -4.88
C GLY A 146 -18.60 -15.30 -3.47
N ASP A 147 -17.78 -16.14 -2.84
CA ASP A 147 -18.07 -16.64 -1.48
C ASP A 147 -18.03 -15.49 -0.47
N ASP A 148 -19.20 -15.06 -0.02
CA ASP A 148 -19.38 -13.98 0.96
C ASP A 148 -18.78 -14.31 2.34
N ARG A 149 -18.42 -15.58 2.60
CA ARG A 149 -17.63 -15.96 3.77
C ARG A 149 -16.23 -15.34 3.75
N TRP A 150 -15.75 -14.82 2.62
CA TRP A 150 -14.50 -14.04 2.57
C TRP A 150 -14.52 -12.87 3.58
N ALA A 151 -15.65 -12.18 3.71
CA ALA A 151 -15.82 -11.06 4.63
C ALA A 151 -15.83 -11.51 6.09
N ILE A 152 -16.20 -12.78 6.34
CA ILE A 152 -16.13 -13.44 7.64
C ILE A 152 -14.68 -13.85 7.94
N GLN A 153 -14.00 -14.48 6.99
CA GLN A 153 -12.59 -14.88 7.08
C GLN A 153 -11.68 -13.68 7.37
N LEU A 154 -11.92 -12.57 6.68
CA LEU A 154 -11.24 -11.30 6.95
C LEU A 154 -11.41 -10.82 8.40
N ARG A 155 -12.50 -11.16 9.10
CA ARG A 155 -12.66 -10.73 10.50
C ARG A 155 -11.73 -11.46 11.47
N PHE A 156 -11.26 -12.65 11.09
CA PHE A 156 -10.48 -13.53 11.95
C PHE A 156 -8.98 -13.50 11.64
N VAL A 157 -8.58 -13.04 10.44
CA VAL A 157 -7.15 -12.96 10.06
C VAL A 157 -6.40 -11.86 10.86
N SER A 158 -7.12 -10.92 11.48
CA SER A 158 -6.55 -9.73 12.11
C SER A 158 -5.74 -9.99 13.37
N GLU A 159 -5.94 -11.14 14.04
CA GLU A 159 -5.18 -11.46 15.25
C GLU A 159 -3.75 -11.96 14.95
N TYR A 160 -3.41 -12.27 13.69
CA TYR A 160 -2.15 -12.96 13.36
C TYR A 160 -1.38 -12.46 12.11
N ARG A 161 -1.86 -11.46 11.36
CA ARG A 161 -1.14 -10.90 10.19
C ARG A 161 -0.98 -9.38 10.28
N GLY A 162 0.23 -8.90 9.96
CA GLY A 162 0.63 -7.49 9.96
C GLY A 162 1.75 -7.18 10.95
N THR A 163 2.39 -6.03 10.78
CA THR A 163 3.49 -5.58 11.63
C THR A 163 2.99 -5.10 13.00
N HIS A 164 3.54 -5.63 14.10
CA HIS A 164 3.21 -5.22 15.47
C HIS A 164 3.44 -3.71 15.65
N GLY A 165 2.47 -2.99 16.25
CA GLY A 165 2.49 -1.53 16.38
C GLY A 165 1.77 -0.77 15.26
N TYR A 166 1.41 -1.46 14.16
CA TYR A 166 0.53 -0.93 13.11
C TYR A 166 -0.87 -1.59 13.08
N LEU A 167 -1.15 -2.46 14.06
CA LEU A 167 -2.43 -3.17 14.20
C LEU A 167 -3.45 -2.34 15.01
N PRO A 168 -4.74 -2.33 14.64
CA PRO A 168 -5.77 -1.64 15.41
C PRO A 168 -6.03 -2.33 16.78
N PRO A 169 -6.50 -1.59 17.82
CA PRO A 169 -6.82 -2.14 19.13
C PRO A 169 -7.87 -3.26 19.09
N ARG A 170 -7.67 -4.30 19.91
CA ARG A 170 -8.52 -5.51 19.97
C ARG A 170 -10.01 -5.22 20.18
N ALA A 171 -10.37 -4.13 20.86
CA ALA A 171 -11.76 -3.73 21.11
C ALA A 171 -12.51 -3.28 19.83
N VAL A 172 -11.78 -2.86 18.80
CA VAL A 172 -12.35 -2.47 17.50
C VAL A 172 -12.72 -3.71 16.68
N LEU A 173 -12.15 -4.89 16.98
CA LEU A 173 -12.28 -6.17 16.25
C LEU A 173 -13.69 -6.82 16.24
N ARG A 174 -14.74 -6.13 16.69
CA ARG A 174 -16.13 -6.65 16.80
C ARG A 174 -17.02 -6.40 15.58
N VAL A 175 -16.50 -5.72 14.55
CA VAL A 175 -17.14 -5.44 13.24
C VAL A 175 -16.26 -6.17 12.18
N PRO A 176 -16.45 -6.22 10.84
CA PRO A 176 -15.46 -6.88 9.99
C PRO A 176 -14.13 -6.12 10.02
N CYS A 177 -13.18 -6.62 10.82
CA CYS A 177 -11.99 -5.87 11.24
C CYS A 177 -10.73 -6.45 10.63
N LEU A 178 -10.46 -5.99 9.43
CA LEU A 178 -9.16 -5.91 8.74
C LEU A 178 -9.32 -4.83 7.67
N ALA A 179 -10.52 -4.79 7.10
CA ALA A 179 -11.09 -3.63 6.46
C ALA A 179 -11.06 -2.34 7.30
N LEU A 180 -10.92 -2.28 8.64
CA LEU A 180 -11.01 -0.97 9.31
C LEU A 180 -9.75 -0.07 9.20
N SER A 181 -8.55 -0.61 8.95
CA SER A 181 -7.39 0.24 8.59
C SER A 181 -7.51 0.77 7.16
N ASP A 182 -8.04 -0.05 6.25
CA ASP A 182 -8.02 0.20 4.82
C ASP A 182 -9.37 0.78 4.30
N TYR A 183 -10.51 0.49 4.95
CA TYR A 183 -11.92 0.78 4.57
C TYR A 183 -12.61 1.76 5.53
N CYS A 184 -12.18 1.88 6.79
CA CYS A 184 -12.78 2.86 7.72
C CYS A 184 -12.31 4.28 7.46
N CYS A 185 -11.24 4.47 6.68
CA CYS A 185 -10.93 5.76 6.12
C CYS A 185 -12.17 6.25 5.34
N THR A 186 -12.63 5.63 4.27
CA THR A 186 -13.65 6.26 3.41
C THR A 186 -15.09 6.31 3.97
N ARG A 187 -15.58 5.27 4.64
CA ARG A 187 -16.98 5.22 5.12
C ARG A 187 -17.31 6.19 6.26
N HIS A 188 -16.41 6.36 7.23
CA HIS A 188 -16.64 7.28 8.36
C HIS A 188 -16.32 8.74 7.98
N LEU A 189 -15.48 8.93 6.95
CA LEU A 189 -15.26 10.21 6.29
C LEU A 189 -16.53 10.72 5.58
N GLN A 190 -17.20 9.86 4.82
CA GLN A 190 -18.45 10.19 4.11
C GLN A 190 -19.59 10.59 5.05
N ALA A 191 -19.83 9.82 6.11
CA ALA A 191 -20.96 10.06 7.01
C ALA A 191 -20.84 11.34 7.84
N ARG A 192 -19.62 11.87 8.07
CA ARG A 192 -19.40 13.01 8.98
C ARG A 192 -18.79 14.27 8.36
N ALA A 193 -18.29 14.21 7.13
CA ALA A 193 -18.08 15.41 6.31
C ALA A 193 -19.40 16.17 6.07
N HIS A 194 -20.53 15.46 6.06
CA HIS A 194 -21.88 16.04 5.93
C HIS A 194 -22.47 16.58 7.25
N ASP A 195 -22.07 16.06 8.42
CA ASP A 195 -22.73 16.35 9.70
C ASP A 195 -22.01 17.38 10.61
N GLY A 196 -20.78 17.78 10.28
CA GLY A 196 -20.05 18.86 10.97
C GLY A 196 -19.74 18.63 12.46
N ARG A 197 -20.03 17.44 13.02
CA ARG A 197 -19.88 17.14 14.45
C ARG A 197 -18.97 15.92 14.65
N GLY A 198 -17.71 16.17 14.99
CA GLY A 198 -16.81 15.13 15.53
C GLY A 198 -15.33 15.44 15.37
N SER A 199 -14.59 15.41 16.48
CA SER A 199 -13.13 15.47 16.49
C SER A 199 -12.55 14.19 15.90
N PHE A 200 -11.88 14.30 14.74
CA PHE A 200 -11.20 13.21 14.02
C PHE A 200 -10.17 12.42 14.84
N ARG A 201 -9.73 12.97 15.96
CA ARG A 201 -8.53 12.54 16.70
C ARG A 201 -8.60 11.17 17.36
N HIS A 202 -9.79 10.58 17.51
CA HIS A 202 -9.95 9.35 18.31
C HIS A 202 -10.10 8.05 17.51
N PHE A 203 -10.46 8.11 16.22
CA PHE A 203 -10.86 6.90 15.48
C PHE A 203 -9.80 6.38 14.52
N LEU A 204 -8.88 7.24 14.07
CA LEU A 204 -7.67 6.80 13.40
C LEU A 204 -6.68 6.41 14.48
N CYS A 205 -6.49 5.10 14.63
CA CYS A 205 -5.59 4.55 15.63
C CYS A 205 -4.27 5.31 15.66
N ARG A 206 -3.82 5.64 16.87
CA ARG A 206 -2.43 6.05 17.15
C ARG A 206 -1.42 5.00 16.68
N ASP A 207 -1.88 3.83 16.24
CA ASP A 207 -1.09 2.67 15.87
C ASP A 207 -1.30 2.34 14.37
N THR A 208 -1.46 3.32 13.48
CA THR A 208 -1.45 3.10 12.02
C THR A 208 -0.63 4.18 11.33
N CYS A 209 -0.04 3.89 10.17
CA CYS A 209 0.76 4.85 9.42
C CYS A 209 -0.04 6.10 9.02
N ILE A 210 -1.28 5.89 8.59
CA ILE A 210 -2.24 6.95 8.32
C ILE A 210 -2.43 7.72 9.63
N GLY A 211 -2.90 7.09 10.71
CA GLY A 211 -3.12 7.76 12.01
C GLY A 211 -1.93 8.57 12.53
N HIS A 212 -0.70 8.07 12.42
CA HIS A 212 0.53 8.79 12.76
C HIS A 212 0.73 10.07 11.94
N LEU A 213 0.54 10.01 10.63
CA LEU A 213 0.55 11.19 9.75
C LEU A 213 -0.57 12.16 10.12
N LEU A 214 -1.76 11.65 10.39
CA LEU A 214 -2.93 12.48 10.68
C LEU A 214 -2.79 13.25 11.99
N LEU A 215 -2.16 12.65 12.99
CA LEU A 215 -1.84 13.31 14.25
C LEU A 215 -0.79 14.42 14.09
N ARG A 216 0.02 14.38 13.03
CA ARG A 216 1.04 15.38 12.71
C ARG A 216 0.59 16.43 11.68
N CYS A 217 -0.51 16.21 10.97
CA CYS A 217 -1.08 17.14 10.00
C CYS A 217 -2.02 18.15 10.67
N SER A 218 -1.63 19.43 10.75
CA SER A 218 -2.44 20.51 11.32
C SER A 218 -3.74 20.84 10.57
N HIS A 219 -3.88 20.38 9.32
CA HIS A 219 -5.00 20.71 8.42
C HIS A 219 -5.75 19.47 7.88
N PHE A 220 -5.66 18.33 8.56
CA PHE A 220 -6.23 17.08 8.06
C PHE A 220 -7.75 17.11 7.83
N ASP A 221 -8.53 17.81 8.66
CA ASP A 221 -9.98 17.95 8.43
C ASP A 221 -10.28 18.59 7.06
N ALA A 222 -9.39 19.46 6.56
CA ALA A 222 -9.50 20.02 5.21
C ALA A 222 -9.07 19.03 4.12
N LEU A 223 -8.18 18.08 4.44
CA LEU A 223 -7.75 17.02 3.53
C LEU A 223 -8.90 16.12 3.11
N LEU A 224 -9.74 15.77 4.07
CA LEU A 224 -10.90 14.89 3.87
C LEU A 224 -12.04 15.53 3.10
N ARG A 225 -12.09 16.86 3.12
CA ARG A 225 -13.03 17.66 2.34
C ARG A 225 -12.46 18.02 0.96
N SER A 226 -11.22 17.63 0.65
CA SER A 226 -10.59 17.93 -0.63
C SER A 226 -11.12 17.01 -1.73
N PRO A 227 -11.50 17.54 -2.90
CA PRO A 227 -11.93 16.73 -4.04
C PRO A 227 -10.82 15.82 -4.60
N GLN A 228 -9.57 15.99 -4.17
CA GLN A 228 -8.44 15.15 -4.58
C GLN A 228 -8.31 13.85 -3.78
N VAL A 229 -9.04 13.71 -2.68
CA VAL A 229 -9.06 12.47 -1.88
C VAL A 229 -10.25 11.64 -2.35
N PRO A 230 -10.03 10.46 -2.96
CA PRO A 230 -11.12 9.64 -3.45
C PRO A 230 -11.94 9.09 -2.30
N LEU A 231 -13.23 8.88 -2.58
CA LEU A 231 -14.13 8.13 -1.73
C LEU A 231 -14.28 6.74 -2.35
N CYS A 232 -14.16 5.67 -1.56
CA CYS A 232 -14.53 4.33 -2.02
C CYS A 232 -15.98 4.40 -2.51
N ARG A 233 -16.24 3.86 -3.70
CA ARG A 233 -17.62 3.74 -4.19
C ARG A 233 -18.35 2.73 -3.31
N GLU A 234 -19.60 3.02 -2.95
CA GLU A 234 -20.46 1.99 -2.37
C GLU A 234 -20.57 0.88 -3.42
N GLY A 235 -20.13 -0.33 -3.09
CA GLY A 235 -20.47 -1.49 -3.90
C GLY A 235 -21.96 -1.76 -3.71
N ASP A 236 -22.69 -1.81 -4.83
CA ASP A 236 -24.05 -2.34 -4.91
C ASP A 236 -24.12 -3.81 -4.46
#